data_AF-A0A3S4LW75-F1
#
_entry.id   AF-A0A3S4LW75-F1
#
_cell.length_a   1.000
_cell.length_b   1.000
_cell.length_c   1.000
_cell.angle_alpha   90.00
_cell.angle_beta   90.00
_cell.angle_gamma   90.00
#
_symmetry.space_group_name_H-M   'P 1'
#
loop_
_entity.id
_entity.type
_entity.pdbx_description
1 polymer ?
#
loop_
_entity_poly.entity_id
_entity_poly.type
_entity_poly.pdbx_seq_one_letter_code
_entity_poly.pdbx_strand_id
1 'polypeptide(L)'
;MVEECLALPLTEATPLLERIITHVDRFFTRHQQKLERLTSIAITLPGIIDTENGVVHRMPYYEDVKEMPLGDALERHTGVPVYIQHDISAWTMAEALFWRLTRRARRYPGGD
;
A
#
# COMPACT_ATOMS: atom_id res chain seq x y z
N MET A 1 -1.21 -14.12 -8.53
CA MET A 1 -0.83 -12.83 -7.90
C MET A 1 0.23 -12.19 -8.77
N VAL A 2 0.22 -10.87 -8.92
CA VAL A 2 1.25 -10.13 -9.68
C VAL A 2 1.99 -9.26 -8.67
N GLU A 3 3.31 -9.26 -8.76
CA GLU A 3 4.20 -8.50 -7.90
C GLU A 3 5.24 -7.80 -8.79
N GLU A 4 5.59 -6.56 -8.44
CA GLU A 4 6.66 -5.79 -9.09
C GLU A 4 7.49 -5.06 -8.03
N CYS A 5 8.81 -5.15 -8.16
CA CYS A 5 9.76 -4.41 -7.34
C CYS A 5 10.41 -3.31 -8.19
N LEU A 6 10.19 -2.06 -7.80
CA LEU A 6 10.68 -0.88 -8.52
C LEU A 6 11.63 -0.09 -7.63
N ALA A 7 12.68 0.49 -8.24
CA ALA A 7 13.60 1.34 -7.52
C ALA A 7 12.96 2.72 -7.25
N LEU A 8 12.99 3.15 -5.99
CA LEU A 8 12.65 4.51 -5.58
C LEU A 8 13.92 5.19 -5.04
N PRO A 9 14.76 5.80 -5.91
CA PRO A 9 15.91 6.58 -5.46
C PRO A 9 15.51 7.73 -4.52
N LEU A 10 16.38 7.99 -3.53
CA LEU A 10 16.17 8.99 -2.48
C LEU A 10 16.23 10.44 -3.00
N THR A 11 17.02 10.67 -4.03
CA THR A 11 17.23 12.00 -4.61
C THR A 11 16.87 11.97 -6.09
N GLU A 12 15.78 12.65 -6.45
CA GLU A 12 15.38 12.90 -7.84
C GLU A 12 14.76 14.28 -7.95
N ALA A 13 14.78 14.85 -9.17
CA ALA A 13 14.14 16.15 -9.43
C ALA A 13 12.62 16.09 -9.30
N THR A 14 12.02 14.93 -9.56
CA THR A 14 10.58 14.71 -9.46
C THR A 14 10.17 14.42 -8.02
N PRO A 15 9.13 15.08 -7.47
CA PRO A 15 8.63 14.80 -6.14
C PRO A 15 8.25 13.33 -5.94
N LEU A 16 8.46 12.81 -4.72
CA LEU A 16 8.15 11.41 -4.39
C LEU A 16 6.69 11.04 -4.70
N LEU A 17 5.75 11.94 -4.43
CA LEU A 17 4.33 11.72 -4.69
C LEU A 17 4.05 11.43 -6.17
N GLU A 18 4.58 12.26 -7.07
CA GLU A 18 4.39 12.09 -8.52
C GLU A 18 5.01 10.78 -9.01
N ARG A 19 6.15 10.39 -8.44
CA ARG A 19 6.83 9.13 -8.76
C ARG A 19 5.99 7.93 -8.34
N ILE A 20 5.41 7.96 -7.13
CA ILE A 20 4.50 6.91 -6.64
C ILE A 20 3.28 6.80 -7.56
N ILE A 21 2.63 7.92 -7.87
CA ILE A 21 1.46 7.96 -8.77
C ILE A 21 1.83 7.34 -10.13
N THR A 22 2.97 7.73 -10.70
CA THR A 22 3.45 7.21 -11.98
C THR A 22 3.70 5.70 -11.94
N HIS A 23 4.25 5.18 -10.83
CA HIS A 23 4.47 3.74 -10.67
C HIS A 23 3.15 2.97 -10.56
N VAL A 24 2.19 3.50 -9.80
CA VAL A 24 0.85 2.93 -9.68
C VAL A 24 0.16 2.90 -11.04
N ASP A 25 0.15 4.00 -11.78
CA ASP A 25 -0.46 4.08 -13.12
C ASP A 25 0.15 3.08 -14.11
N ARG A 26 1.48 2.96 -14.13
CA ARG A 26 2.19 1.99 -14.97
C ARG A 26 1.84 0.55 -14.61
N PHE A 27 1.74 0.24 -13.31
CA PHE A 27 1.32 -1.08 -12.84
C PHE A 27 -0.09 -1.40 -13.32
N PHE A 28 -1.02 -0.45 -13.22
CA PHE A 28 -2.41 -0.63 -13.64
C PHE A 28 -2.52 -0.85 -15.15
N THR A 29 -1.83 -0.03 -15.93
CA THR A 29 -1.80 -0.15 -17.40
C THR A 29 -1.24 -1.51 -17.84
N ARG A 30 -0.17 -1.98 -17.18
CA ARG A 30 0.48 -3.25 -17.53
C ARG A 30 -0.36 -4.48 -17.16
N HIS A 31 -1.17 -4.40 -16.11
CA HIS A 31 -1.96 -5.51 -15.59
C HIS A 31 -3.46 -5.29 -15.64
N GLN A 32 -3.94 -4.43 -16.54
CA GLN A 32 -5.35 -4.01 -16.63
C GLN A 32 -6.32 -5.20 -16.65
N GLN A 33 -6.02 -6.24 -17.42
CA GLN A 33 -6.85 -7.47 -17.50
C GLN A 33 -6.99 -8.23 -16.18
N LYS A 34 -6.06 -8.05 -15.25
CA LYS A 34 -6.07 -8.70 -13.93
C LYS A 34 -6.65 -7.79 -12.84
N LEU A 35 -6.82 -6.51 -13.12
CA LEU A 35 -7.23 -5.47 -12.16
C LEU A 35 -8.68 -5.01 -12.36
N GLU A 36 -9.46 -5.66 -13.22
CA GLU A 36 -10.87 -5.32 -13.51
C GLU A 36 -11.79 -5.28 -12.28
N ARG A 37 -11.36 -5.87 -11.16
CA ARG A 37 -12.11 -5.91 -9.89
C ARG A 37 -11.32 -5.32 -8.72
N LEU A 38 -10.38 -4.42 -8.98
CA LEU A 38 -9.65 -3.76 -7.91
C LEU A 38 -10.62 -2.94 -7.04
N THR A 39 -10.67 -3.26 -5.75
CA THR A 39 -11.59 -2.63 -4.79
C THR A 39 -10.93 -1.56 -3.92
N SER A 40 -9.61 -1.63 -3.75
CA SER A 40 -8.86 -0.74 -2.84
C SER A 40 -7.35 -0.91 -3.02
N ILE A 41 -6.60 0.11 -2.61
CA ILE A 41 -5.13 0.07 -2.51
C ILE A 41 -4.76 0.16 -1.03
N ALA A 42 -3.83 -0.68 -0.59
CA ALA A 42 -3.22 -0.57 0.74
C ALA A 42 -1.74 -0.23 0.59
N ILE A 43 -1.28 0.79 1.30
CA ILE A 43 0.09 1.29 1.23
C ILE A 43 0.71 1.22 2.61
N THR A 44 1.92 0.68 2.68
CA THR A 44 2.70 0.57 3.90
C THR A 44 4.01 1.31 3.69
N LEU A 45 4.32 2.27 4.56
CA LEU A 45 5.55 3.04 4.47
C LEU A 45 6.09 3.42 5.86
N PRO A 46 7.41 3.66 5.98
CA PRO A 46 8.00 4.15 7.21
C PRO A 46 7.79 5.67 7.35
N GLY A 47 7.58 6.15 8.57
CA GLY A 47 7.50 7.59 8.85
C GLY A 47 6.42 7.98 9.85
N ILE A 48 6.20 9.29 9.95
CA ILE A 48 5.11 9.90 10.73
C ILE A 48 3.95 10.08 9.77
N ILE A 49 2.86 9.37 10.03
CA ILE A 49 1.72 9.24 9.12
C ILE A 49 0.45 9.51 9.93
N ASP A 50 -0.41 10.37 9.39
CA ASP A 50 -1.81 10.45 9.75
C ASP A 50 -2.57 9.43 8.90
N THR A 51 -2.86 8.27 9.49
CA THR A 51 -3.55 7.17 8.79
C THR A 51 -5.03 7.43 8.59
N GLU A 52 -5.63 8.36 9.34
CA GLU A 52 -7.05 8.73 9.21
C GLU A 52 -7.26 9.61 7.97
N ASN A 53 -6.36 10.58 7.76
CA ASN A 53 -6.43 11.50 6.62
C ASN A 53 -5.56 11.04 5.42
N GLY A 54 -4.77 9.98 5.59
CA GLY A 54 -3.86 9.48 4.55
C GLY A 54 -2.72 10.45 4.23
N VAL A 55 -2.25 11.22 5.22
CA VAL A 55 -1.21 12.24 5.06
C VAL A 55 0.10 11.73 5.66
N VAL A 56 1.18 11.81 4.88
CA VAL A 56 2.53 11.50 5.33
C VAL A 56 3.21 12.79 5.76
N HIS A 57 3.25 13.03 7.07
CA HIS A 57 3.87 14.24 7.62
C HIS A 57 5.36 14.28 7.34
N ARG A 58 6.07 13.16 7.54
CA ARG A 58 7.51 13.02 7.30
C ARG A 58 7.88 11.57 7.02
N MET A 59 8.86 11.37 6.13
CA MET A 59 9.48 10.05 5.90
C MET A 59 10.97 10.06 6.27
N PRO A 60 11.50 8.95 6.79
CA PRO A 60 12.95 8.73 6.85
C PRO A 60 13.53 8.75 5.44
N TYR A 61 14.73 9.31 5.28
CA TYR A 61 15.52 9.34 4.03
C TYR A 61 14.99 10.22 2.89
N TYR A 62 13.73 10.68 2.93
CA TYR A 62 13.16 11.60 1.94
C TYR A 62 12.91 12.97 2.57
N GLU A 63 13.88 13.87 2.47
CA GLU A 63 13.83 15.19 3.14
C GLU A 63 12.76 16.13 2.59
N ASP A 64 12.38 15.93 1.32
CA ASP A 64 11.37 16.73 0.61
C ASP A 64 9.93 16.36 0.99
N VAL A 65 9.73 15.26 1.72
CA VAL A 65 8.40 14.80 2.16
C VAL A 65 7.97 15.58 3.40
N LYS A 66 7.04 16.52 3.20
CA LYS A 66 6.38 17.29 4.25
C LYS A 66 4.90 17.44 3.92
N GLU A 67 4.02 17.03 4.84
CA GLU A 67 2.56 17.10 4.68
C GLU A 67 2.08 16.51 3.33
N MET A 68 2.60 15.35 2.93
CA MET A 68 2.30 14.75 1.64
C MET A 68 0.93 14.04 1.67
N PRO A 69 -0.08 14.49 0.89
CA PRO A 69 -1.44 13.92 0.92
C PRO A 69 -1.53 12.66 0.05
N LEU A 70 -0.80 11.61 0.43
CA LEU A 70 -0.63 10.41 -0.41
C LEU A 70 -1.95 9.66 -0.66
N GLY A 71 -2.80 9.54 0.36
CA GLY A 71 -4.06 8.81 0.28
C GLY A 71 -5.00 9.47 -0.73
N ASP A 72 -5.37 10.72 -0.44
CA ASP A 72 -6.24 11.54 -1.28
C ASP A 72 -5.72 11.70 -2.73
N ALA A 73 -4.41 11.87 -2.92
CA ALA A 73 -3.82 11.95 -4.25
C ALA A 73 -4.01 10.65 -5.06
N LEU A 74 -3.82 9.48 -4.44
CA LEU A 74 -4.00 8.20 -5.10
C LEU A 74 -5.48 7.82 -5.26
N GLU A 75 -6.34 8.17 -4.32
CA GLU A 75 -7.79 7.97 -4.45
C GLU A 75 -8.34 8.77 -5.63
N ARG A 76 -7.98 10.06 -5.74
CA ARG A 76 -8.36 10.89 -6.88
C ARG A 76 -7.82 10.36 -8.20
N HIS A 77 -6.63 9.78 -8.19
CA HIS A 77 -5.98 9.28 -9.39
C HIS A 77 -6.54 7.93 -9.85
N THR A 78 -6.84 7.03 -8.92
CA THR A 78 -7.20 5.63 -9.21
C THR A 78 -8.71 5.36 -9.11
N GLY A 79 -9.47 6.23 -8.44
CA GLY A 79 -10.91 6.09 -8.24
C GLY A 79 -11.31 5.01 -7.24
N VAL A 80 -10.34 4.40 -6.53
CA VAL A 80 -10.59 3.40 -5.50
C VAL A 80 -10.09 3.88 -4.14
N PRO A 81 -10.69 3.43 -3.02
CA PRO A 81 -10.22 3.77 -1.68
C PRO A 81 -8.75 3.39 -1.44
N VAL A 82 -8.01 4.25 -0.75
CA VAL A 82 -6.59 4.08 -0.42
C VAL A 82 -6.39 4.10 1.09
N TYR A 83 -5.85 3.01 1.63
CA TYR A 83 -5.56 2.87 3.05
C TYR A 83 -4.06 2.92 3.30
N ILE A 84 -3.61 3.83 4.17
CA ILE A 84 -2.19 3.98 4.51
C ILE A 84 -1.94 3.44 5.92
N GLN A 85 -0.88 2.65 6.07
CA GLN A 85 -0.49 2.01 7.32
C GLN A 85 1.01 2.16 7.57
N HIS A 86 1.40 2.05 8.84
CA HIS A 86 2.82 1.99 9.22
C HIS A 86 3.42 0.60 8.94
N ASP A 87 4.68 0.58 8.53
CA ASP A 87 5.49 -0.61 8.21
C ASP A 87 5.41 -1.71 9.30
N ILE A 88 5.54 -1.34 10.58
CA ILE A 88 5.50 -2.27 11.72
C ILE A 88 4.12 -2.93 11.90
N SER A 89 3.05 -2.14 11.73
CA SER A 89 1.67 -2.59 11.92
C SER A 89 1.21 -3.54 10.81
N ALA A 90 1.72 -3.33 9.59
CA ALA A 90 1.35 -4.13 8.43
C ALA A 90 1.91 -5.55 8.49
N TRP A 91 3.15 -5.73 8.93
CA TRP A 91 3.75 -7.06 9.09
C TRP A 91 3.02 -7.87 10.17
N THR A 92 2.77 -7.27 11.34
CA THR A 92 2.00 -7.91 12.41
C THR A 92 0.56 -8.23 11.98
N MET A 93 -0.09 -7.37 11.19
CA MET A 93 -1.44 -7.63 10.71
C MET A 93 -1.48 -8.73 9.64
N ALA A 94 -0.50 -8.78 8.74
CA ALA A 94 -0.36 -9.87 7.77
C ALA A 94 -0.13 -11.22 8.48
N GLU A 95 0.71 -11.26 9.50
CA GLU A 95 0.94 -12.45 10.33
C GLU A 95 -0.32 -12.87 11.11
N ALA A 96 -1.02 -11.92 11.72
CA ALA A 96 -2.24 -12.18 12.47
C ALA A 96 -3.36 -12.73 11.56
N LEU A 97 -3.49 -12.20 10.35
CA LEU A 97 -4.43 -12.71 9.33
C LEU A 97 -4.06 -14.10 8.86
N PHE A 98 -2.78 -14.33 8.55
CA PHE A 98 -2.27 -15.65 8.19
C PHE A 98 -2.60 -16.67 9.28
N TRP A 99 -2.27 -16.36 10.52
CA TRP A 99 -2.51 -17.22 11.68
C TRP A 99 -4.00 -17.53 11.93
N ARG A 100 -4.88 -16.55 11.71
CA ARG A 100 -6.34 -16.75 11.84
C ARG A 100 -6.88 -17.69 10.76
N LEU A 101 -6.34 -17.64 9.55
CA LEU A 101 -6.71 -18.55 8.47
C LEU A 101 -6.22 -19.98 8.73
N THR A 102 -4.98 -20.14 9.22
CA THR A 102 -4.41 -21.48 9.52
C THR A 102 -5.13 -22.18 10.68
N ARG A 103 -5.57 -21.44 11.71
CA ARG A 103 -6.31 -22.02 12.84
C ARG A 103 -7.73 -22.46 12.49
N ARG A 104 -8.38 -21.82 11.51
CA ARG A 104 -9.74 -22.20 11.08
C ARG A 104 -9.74 -23.50 10.26
N ALA A 105 -8.64 -23.80 9.56
CA ALA A 105 -8.47 -25.04 8.81
C ALA A 105 -8.25 -26.30 9.68
N ARG A 106 -7.90 -26.15 10.97
CA ARG A 106 -7.69 -27.28 11.90
C ARG A 106 -8.92 -27.70 12.73
N ARG A 107 -10.10 -27.10 12.51
CA ARG A 107 -11.32 -27.41 13.29
C ARG A 107 -12.29 -28.39 12.63
N TYR A 108 -11.87 -29.10 11.57
CA TYR A 108 -12.59 -30.27 11.06
C TYR A 108 -11.63 -31.43 10.77
N PRO A 109 -11.37 -32.33 11.73
CA PRO A 109 -11.38 -33.76 11.44
C PRO A 109 -12.83 -34.26 11.42
N GLY A 110 -13.09 -35.26 10.58
CA GLY A 110 -14.41 -35.72 10.17
C GLY A 110 -15.40 -36.07 11.29
N GLY A 111 -16.67 -35.89 10.95
CA GLY A 111 -17.73 -36.73 11.50
C GLY A 111 -17.65 -38.14 10.94
N ASP A 112 -18.38 -39.01 11.64
CA ASP A 112 -18.59 -40.46 11.48
C ASP A 112 -17.48 -41.37 12.02
#